data_AF-A0A8J7PX49-F1
#
_entry.id   AF-A0A8J7PX49-F1
#
_cell.length_a   1.000
_cell.length_b   1.000
_cell.length_c   1.000
_cell.angle_alpha   90.00
_cell.angle_beta   90.00
_cell.angle_gamma   90.00
#
_symmetry.space_group_name_H-M   'P 1'
#
loop_
_entity.id
_entity.type
_entity.pdbx_description
1 polymer ?
#
loop_
_entity_poly.entity_id
_entity_poly.type
_entity_poly.pdbx_seq_one_letter_code
_entity_poly.pdbx_strand_id
1 'polypeptide(L)' 'PEPLPSDHELYRLPNCIVAPHIASATVHTRNEMARICAENLIAGLLGKPLVACVNPEIRPR' A
#
# COMPACT_ATOMS: atom_id res chain seq x y z
N PRO A 1 -16.29 3.82 1.53
CA PRO A 1 -15.48 4.78 2.34
C PRO A 1 -14.71 3.99 3.41
N GLU A 2 -13.57 4.50 3.84
CA GLU A 2 -12.80 3.96 4.97
C GLU A 2 -12.67 5.01 6.07
N PRO A 3 -13.05 4.71 7.33
CA PRO A 3 -13.72 3.48 7.75
C PRO A 3 -15.14 3.37 7.18
N LEU A 4 -15.69 2.16 7.20
CA LEU A 4 -17.07 1.90 6.82
C LEU A 4 -18.03 2.48 7.89
N PRO A 5 -19.21 3.03 7.52
CA PRO A 5 -20.21 3.47 8.49
C PRO A 5 -20.60 2.34 9.45
N SER A 6 -20.83 2.66 10.73
CA SER A 6 -21.10 1.66 11.78
C SER A 6 -22.39 0.86 11.56
N ASP A 7 -23.33 1.38 10.76
CA ASP A 7 -24.62 0.77 10.43
C ASP A 7 -24.64 0.04 9.08
N HIS A 8 -23.48 -0.13 8.44
CA HIS A 8 -23.37 -0.73 7.11
C HIS A 8 -23.85 -2.19 7.05
N GLU A 9 -24.58 -2.55 5.98
CA GLU A 9 -25.27 -3.84 5.83
C GLU A 9 -24.33 -5.06 5.90
N LEU A 10 -23.09 -4.93 5.41
CA LEU A 10 -22.08 -5.99 5.45
C LEU A 10 -21.83 -6.55 6.85
N TYR A 11 -22.01 -5.74 7.91
CA TYR A 11 -21.86 -6.21 9.29
C TYR A 11 -22.96 -7.18 9.74
N ARG A 12 -24.06 -7.30 8.97
CA ARG A 12 -25.19 -8.19 9.28
C ARG A 12 -25.17 -9.49 8.48
N LEU A 13 -24.29 -9.63 7.49
CA LEU A 13 -24.25 -10.80 6.61
C LEU A 13 -23.51 -11.96 7.29
N PRO A 14 -24.17 -13.12 7.54
CA PRO A 14 -23.54 -14.24 8.25
C PRO A 14 -22.46 -14.96 7.41
N ASN A 15 -22.41 -14.70 6.11
CA ASN A 15 -21.46 -15.27 5.16
C ASN A 15 -20.35 -14.28 4.76
N CYS A 16 -20.16 -13.19 5.52
CA CYS A 16 -19.14 -12.18 5.25
C CYS A 16 -18.22 -12.00 6.46
N ILE A 17 -16.90 -12.00 6.21
CA ILE A 17 -15.90 -11.62 7.20
C ILE A 17 -15.31 -10.29 6.75
N VAL A 18 -15.41 -9.27 7.60
CA VAL A 18 -14.87 -7.93 7.34
C VAL A 18 -13.60 -7.72 8.15
N ALA A 19 -12.49 -7.40 7.47
CA ALA A 19 -11.23 -7.00 8.10
C ALA A 19 -10.98 -5.50 7.83
N PRO A 20 -10.46 -4.73 8.81
CA PRO A 20 -10.33 -3.27 8.71
C PRO A 20 -9.11 -2.84 7.87
N HIS A 21 -9.05 -3.22 6.59
CA HIS A 21 -7.96 -2.90 5.67
C HIS A 21 -6.55 -3.23 6.24
N ILE A 22 -6.43 -4.38 6.90
CA ILE A 22 -5.19 -4.82 7.55
C ILE A 22 -4.44 -5.91 6.76
N ALA A 23 -4.76 -6.12 5.48
CA ALA A 23 -4.15 -7.17 4.67
C ALA A 23 -2.61 -7.10 4.64
N SER A 24 -2.03 -5.89 4.58
CA SER A 24 -0.57 -5.67 4.60
C SER A 24 0.01 -5.42 5.99
N ALA A 25 -0.79 -5.46 7.05
CA ALA A 25 -0.41 -4.97 8.38
C ALA A 25 0.41 -5.97 9.22
N THR A 26 1.31 -6.73 8.59
CA THR A 26 2.31 -7.52 9.32
C THR A 26 3.56 -6.66 9.57
N VAL A 27 4.31 -6.95 10.64
CA VAL A 27 5.58 -6.25 10.93
C VAL A 27 6.55 -6.37 9.76
N HIS A 28 6.68 -7.59 9.21
CA HIS A 28 7.56 -7.86 8.08
C HIS A 28 7.17 -7.05 6.85
N THR A 29 5.89 -7.11 6.43
CA THR A 29 5.41 -6.38 5.25
C THR A 29 5.54 -4.88 5.42
N ARG A 30 5.19 -4.31 6.58
CA ARG A 30 5.32 -2.86 6.82
C ARG A 30 6.77 -2.39 6.82
N ASN A 31 7.70 -3.16 7.39
CA ASN A 31 9.12 -2.84 7.34
C ASN A 31 9.64 -2.83 5.89
N GLU A 32 9.24 -3.82 5.09
CA GLU A 32 9.67 -3.92 3.70
C GLU A 32 9.07 -2.81 2.83
N MET A 33 7.79 -2.47 3.03
CA MET A 33 7.17 -1.32 2.37
C MET A 33 7.90 -0.01 2.69
N ALA A 34 8.27 0.21 3.97
CA ALA A 34 9.01 1.39 4.38
C ALA A 34 10.41 1.45 3.73
N ARG A 35 11.11 0.32 3.69
CA ARG A 35 12.42 0.18 3.02
C ARG A 35 12.33 0.52 1.54
N ILE A 36 11.41 -0.11 0.80
CA ILE A 36 11.21 0.14 -0.64
C ILE A 36 10.83 1.60 -0.90
N CYS A 37 10.01 2.21 -0.04
CA CYS A 37 9.64 3.62 -0.14
C CYS A 37 10.87 4.54 -0.04
N ALA A 38 11.71 4.33 0.97
CA ALA A 38 12.94 5.11 1.15
C ALA A 38 13.93 4.91 -0.01
N GLU A 39 14.10 3.68 -0.49
CA GLU A 39 14.98 3.37 -1.61
C GLU A 39 14.51 3.99 -2.92
N ASN A 40 13.20 3.96 -3.19
CA ASN A 40 12.62 4.65 -4.35
C ASN A 40 12.85 6.16 -4.27
N LEU A 41 12.64 6.78 -3.10
CA LEU A 41 12.88 8.22 -2.93
C LEU A 41 14.34 8.60 -3.23
N ILE A 42 15.29 7.86 -2.66
CA ILE A 42 16.72 8.09 -2.88
C ILE A 42 17.09 7.84 -4.35
N ALA A 43 16.62 6.75 -4.95
CA ALA A 43 16.89 6.45 -6.35
C ALA A 43 16.37 7.55 -7.28
N GLY A 44 15.14 8.04 -7.04
CA GLY A 44 14.54 9.13 -7.79
C GLY A 44 15.35 10.42 -7.71
N LEU A 45 15.78 10.82 -6.50
CA LEU A 45 16.62 12.01 -6.30
C LEU A 45 17.99 11.90 -6.99
N LEU A 46 18.51 10.69 -7.17
CA LEU A 46 19.79 10.42 -7.83
C LEU A 46 19.65 10.13 -9.33
N GLY A 47 18.44 10.20 -9.91
CA GLY A 47 18.20 9.84 -11.31
C GLY A 47 18.45 8.36 -11.62
N LYS A 48 18.42 7.49 -10.61
CA LYS A 48 18.60 6.04 -10.75
C LYS A 48 17.26 5.33 -10.97
N PRO A 49 17.25 4.12 -11.55
CA PRO A 49 16.03 3.32 -11.65
C PRO A 49 15.41 3.07 -10.26
N LEU A 50 14.08 3.25 -10.16
CA LEU A 50 13.32 2.95 -8.95
C LEU A 50 13.19 1.42 -8.77
N VAL A 51 13.26 0.95 -7.53
CA VAL A 51 13.09 -0.47 -7.14
C VAL A 51 11.71 -0.98 -7.53
N ALA A 52 10.67 -0.18 -7.26
CA ALA A 52 9.28 -0.52 -7.58
C ALA A 52 8.64 0.62 -8.41
N CYS A 53 9.08 0.76 -9.66
CA CYS A 53 8.54 1.76 -10.59
C CYS A 53 7.16 1.33 -11.12
N VAL A 54 6.16 2.18 -10.99
CA VAL A 54 4.80 1.92 -11.50
C VAL A 54 4.72 2.16 -13.02
N ASN A 55 5.45 3.18 -13.49
CA ASN A 55 5.32 3.78 -14.82
C ASN A 55 6.71 4.00 -15.46
N PRO A 56 7.43 2.92 -15.81
CA PRO A 56 8.81 2.98 -16.30
C PRO A 56 8.97 3.72 -17.65
N GLU A 57 7.89 3.91 -18.39
CA GLU A 57 7.82 4.65 -19.65
C GLU A 57 7.98 6.17 -19.49
N ILE A 58 7.66 6.72 -18.31
CA ILE A 58 7.74 8.16 -18.00
C ILE A 58 8.91 8.45 -17.07
N ARG A 59 10.13 8.20 -17.57
CA ARG A 59 11.33 8.61 -16.83
C ARG A 59 11.43 10.13 -16.80
N PRO A 60 11.61 10.75 -15.62
CA PRO A 60 11.97 12.15 -15.55
C PRO A 60 13.28 12.35 -16.32
N ARG A 61 13.32 13.40 -17.14
CA ARG A 61 14.51 13.81 -17.89
C ARG A 61 15.63 14.25 -16.97
#